data_AF-A0A0C9UE98-F1
#
_entry.id   AF-A0A0C9UE98-F1
#
_cell.length_a   1.000
_cell.length_b   1.000
_cell.length_c   1.000
_cell.angle_alpha   90.00
_cell.angle_beta   90.00
_cell.angle_gamma   90.00
#
_symmetry.space_group_name_H-M   'P 1'
#
loop_
_entity.id
_entity.type
_entity.pdbx_description
1 polymer ?
#
loop_
_entity_poly.entity_id
_entity_poly.type
_entity_poly.pdbx_seq_one_letter_code
_entity_poly.pdbx_strand_id
1 'polypeptide(L)'
;YLTAMDIVRFLEIPEIKEQFKLQKSPCERTARRWLHMMEYRYGKPSKGMYINEHERDDVVEYRENVFLRLWARLQDRMMLRDRNNIPTLPKLFVLLTHDESTYYAFVHQETRWIHKSEKPTLAKKEEGSSIMVSDFCSPDLGWLRSKDG
;
A
#
# COMPACT_ATOMS: atom_id res chain seq x y z
N TYR A 1 8.58 -10.09 14.77
CA TYR A 1 8.30 -11.09 13.72
C TYR A 1 9.31 -12.21 13.84
N LEU A 2 8.91 -13.45 13.51
CA LEU A 2 9.84 -14.58 13.49
C LEU A 2 10.92 -14.36 12.42
N THR A 3 12.18 -14.50 12.83
CA THR A 3 13.35 -14.50 11.96
C THR A 3 14.02 -15.87 12.02
N ALA A 4 14.81 -16.22 11.01
CA ALA A 4 15.60 -17.45 11.05
C ALA A 4 16.62 -17.44 12.21
N MET A 5 17.07 -16.24 12.63
CA MET A 5 17.97 -16.08 13.76
C MET A 5 17.30 -16.37 15.10
N ASP A 6 15.98 -16.20 15.21
CA ASP A 6 15.27 -16.56 16.45
C ASP A 6 15.33 -18.06 16.71
N ILE A 7 15.32 -18.89 15.65
CA ILE A 7 15.54 -20.34 15.78
C ILE A 7 16.97 -20.64 16.24
N VAL A 8 17.97 -19.95 15.68
CA VAL A 8 19.38 -20.12 16.08
C VAL A 8 19.55 -19.77 17.56
N ARG A 9 19.04 -18.61 17.97
CA ARG A 9 19.08 -18.13 19.36
C ARG A 9 18.35 -19.07 20.32
N PHE A 10 17.19 -19.59 19.92
CA PHE A 10 16.44 -20.56 20.71
C PHE A 10 17.25 -21.85 20.95
N LEU A 11 17.93 -22.35 19.92
CA LEU A 11 18.77 -23.55 20.01
C LEU A 11 20.13 -23.32 20.67
N GLU A 12 20.50 -22.05 20.90
CA GLU A 12 21.69 -21.67 21.67
C GLU A 12 21.43 -21.68 23.19
N ILE A 13 20.17 -21.69 23.63
CA ILE A 13 19.82 -21.77 25.04
C ILE A 13 20.37 -23.09 25.62
N PRO A 14 21.16 -23.07 26.71
CA PRO A 14 21.87 -24.26 27.22
C PRO A 14 20.96 -25.46 27.45
N GLU A 15 19.79 -25.24 28.06
CA GLU A 15 18.78 -26.26 28.37
C GLU A 15 18.25 -26.93 27.10
N ILE A 16 17.90 -26.13 26.09
CA ILE A 16 17.40 -26.61 24.80
C ILE A 16 18.51 -27.33 24.03
N LYS A 17 19.73 -26.79 24.07
CA LYS A 17 20.90 -27.36 23.42
C LYS A 17 21.24 -28.74 23.98
N GLU A 18 21.14 -28.90 25.30
CA GLU A 18 21.31 -30.18 25.99
C GLU A 18 20.18 -31.15 25.66
N GLN A 19 18.92 -30.70 25.69
CA GLN A 19 17.75 -31.50 25.34
C GLN A 19 17.85 -32.11 23.93
N PHE A 20 18.27 -31.31 22.94
CA PHE A 20 18.46 -31.76 21.56
C PHE A 20 19.85 -32.37 21.29
N LYS A 21 20.72 -32.46 22.30
CA LYS A 21 22.09 -33.00 22.22
C LYS A 21 22.92 -32.36 21.11
N LEU A 22 22.76 -31.05 20.92
CA LEU A 22 23.42 -30.30 19.86
C LEU A 22 24.85 -29.94 20.25
N GLN A 23 25.83 -30.49 19.54
CA GLN A 23 27.25 -30.13 19.71
C GLN A 23 27.52 -28.68 19.29
N LYS A 24 26.87 -28.23 18.21
CA LYS A 24 27.02 -26.90 17.65
C LYS A 24 25.66 -26.34 17.25
N SER A 25 25.47 -25.05 17.50
CA SER A 25 24.28 -24.34 17.05
C SER A 25 24.24 -24.26 15.53
N PRO A 26 23.05 -24.43 14.91
CA PRO A 26 22.90 -24.33 13.47
C PRO A 26 23.21 -22.91 12.99
N CYS A 27 23.75 -22.77 11.78
CA CYS A 27 23.86 -21.46 11.16
C CYS A 27 22.48 -20.97 10.68
N GLU A 28 22.36 -19.65 10.47
CA GLU A 28 21.11 -19.06 9.98
C GLU A 28 20.64 -19.70 8.66
N ARG A 29 21.56 -20.10 7.78
CA ARG A 29 21.24 -20.80 6.52
C ARG A 29 20.53 -22.12 6.75
N THR A 30 20.92 -22.87 7.79
CA THR A 30 20.25 -24.12 8.18
C THR A 30 18.87 -23.82 8.75
N ALA A 31 18.74 -22.80 9.60
CA ALA A 31 17.44 -22.37 10.13
C ALA A 31 16.46 -21.94 9.02
N ARG A 32 16.93 -21.22 7.99
CA ARG A 32 16.12 -20.87 6.81
C ARG A 32 15.63 -22.11 6.05
N ARG A 33 16.48 -23.14 5.90
CA ARG A 33 16.08 -24.41 5.28
C ARG A 33 15.00 -25.13 6.08
N TRP A 34 15.10 -25.12 7.41
CA TRP A 34 14.07 -25.71 8.27
C TRP A 34 12.76 -24.95 8.19
N LEU A 35 12.78 -23.61 8.15
CA LEU A 35 11.57 -22.81 7.92
C LEU A 35 10.85 -23.24 6.63
N HIS A 36 11.58 -23.43 5.54
CA HIS A 36 10.99 -23.95 4.30
C HIS A 36 10.42 -25.37 4.44
N MET A 37 11.09 -26.25 5.18
CA MET A 37 10.63 -27.62 5.45
C MET A 37 9.35 -27.62 6.31
N MET A 38 9.22 -26.66 7.22
CA MET A 38 8.03 -26.43 8.05
C MET A 38 6.95 -25.61 7.32
N GLU A 39 6.98 -25.59 5.98
CA GLU A 39 6.02 -24.86 5.13
C GLU A 39 5.96 -23.33 5.36
N TYR A 40 6.99 -22.71 5.94
CA TYR A 40 7.12 -21.26 5.97
C TYR A 40 7.69 -20.72 4.66
N ARG A 41 7.19 -19.57 4.23
CA ARG A 41 7.69 -18.80 3.10
C ARG A 41 8.05 -17.40 3.54
N TYR A 42 9.18 -16.88 3.05
CA TYR A 42 9.55 -15.49 3.26
C TYR A 42 8.92 -14.63 2.17
N GLY A 43 8.13 -13.62 2.55
CA GLY A 43 7.47 -12.76 1.59
C GLY A 43 6.53 -11.76 2.24
N LYS A 44 5.79 -11.03 1.40
CA LYS A 44 4.73 -10.14 1.87
C LYS A 44 3.49 -10.96 2.20
N PRO A 45 2.87 -10.79 3.40
CA PRO A 45 1.61 -11.45 3.69
C PRO A 45 0.54 -10.91 2.75
N SER A 46 -0.42 -11.76 2.38
CA SER A 46 -1.62 -11.31 1.69
C SER A 46 -2.35 -10.33 2.62
N LYS A 47 -2.41 -9.06 2.23
CA LYS A 47 -3.25 -8.08 2.92
C LYS A 47 -4.70 -8.51 2.69
N GLY A 48 -5.48 -8.65 3.76
CA GLY A 48 -6.92 -8.79 3.61
C GLY A 48 -7.44 -7.57 2.84
N MET A 49 -8.20 -7.79 1.78
CA MET A 49 -8.77 -6.70 1.00
C MET A 49 -9.99 -6.17 1.75
N TYR A 50 -10.04 -4.85 1.98
CA TYR A 50 -11.30 -4.22 2.37
C TYR A 50 -12.23 -4.28 1.16
N ILE A 51 -13.19 -5.19 1.19
CA ILE A 51 -14.26 -5.19 0.19
C ILE A 51 -15.28 -4.17 0.68
N ASN A 52 -15.30 -3.00 0.04
CA ASN A 52 -16.34 -2.00 0.29
C ASN A 52 -17.64 -2.50 -0.36
N GLU A 53 -18.33 -3.42 0.30
CA GLU A 53 -19.58 -4.04 -0.18
C GLU A 53 -20.81 -3.12 0.01
N HIS A 54 -20.62 -1.82 -0.04
CA HIS A 54 -21.72 -0.88 0.21
C HIS A 54 -21.60 0.41 -0.60
N GLU A 55 -21.46 0.27 -1.93
CA GLU A 55 -21.91 1.34 -2.81
C GLU A 55 -23.45 1.37 -2.75
N ARG A 56 -24.02 2.49 -2.31
CA ARG A 56 -25.48 2.67 -2.28
C ARG A 56 -25.99 2.84 -3.71
N ASP A 57 -27.17 2.29 -4.00
CA ASP A 57 -27.74 2.29 -5.36
C ASP A 57 -27.87 3.71 -5.95
N ASP A 58 -28.20 4.70 -5.12
CA ASP A 58 -28.29 6.11 -5.51
C ASP A 58 -26.93 6.71 -5.93
N VAL A 59 -25.85 6.32 -5.24
CA VAL A 59 -24.47 6.74 -5.58
C VAL A 59 -24.04 6.13 -6.91
N VAL A 60 -24.36 4.85 -7.14
CA VAL A 60 -24.06 4.17 -8.41
C VAL A 60 -24.84 4.82 -9.55
N GLU A 61 -26.14 5.04 -9.36
CA GLU A 61 -27.01 5.68 -10.35
C GLU A 61 -26.49 7.08 -10.71
N TYR A 62 -26.14 7.89 -9.72
CA TYR A 62 -25.57 9.21 -9.96
C TYR A 62 -24.23 9.15 -10.70
N ARG A 63 -23.33 8.25 -10.28
CA ARG A 63 -22.02 8.06 -10.93
C ARG A 63 -22.19 7.74 -12.41
N GLU A 64 -23.03 6.76 -12.72
CA GLU A 64 -23.19 6.22 -14.09
C GLU A 64 -24.01 7.15 -14.99
N ASN A 65 -25.11 7.70 -14.49
CA ASN A 65 -26.06 8.44 -15.32
C ASN A 65 -25.80 9.94 -15.37
N VAL A 66 -25.14 10.51 -14.36
CA VAL A 66 -24.90 11.96 -14.28
C VAL A 66 -23.42 12.28 -14.38
N PHE A 67 -22.61 11.79 -13.43
CA PHE A 67 -21.21 12.22 -13.29
C PHE A 67 -20.37 11.82 -14.51
N LEU A 68 -20.35 10.54 -14.90
CA LEU A 68 -19.52 10.07 -16.02
C LEU A 68 -19.92 10.73 -17.35
N ARG A 69 -21.22 10.99 -17.57
CA ARG A 69 -21.70 11.66 -18.78
C ARG A 69 -21.29 13.13 -18.81
N LEU A 70 -21.36 13.82 -17.68
CA LEU A 70 -20.88 15.19 -17.55
C LEU A 70 -19.36 15.25 -17.76
N TRP A 71 -18.62 14.33 -17.14
CA TRP A 71 -17.17 14.23 -17.26
C TRP A 71 -16.74 14.03 -18.71
N ALA A 72 -17.33 13.07 -19.42
CA ALA A 72 -17.03 12.82 -20.84
C ALA A 72 -17.25 14.07 -21.72
N ARG A 73 -18.31 14.84 -21.47
CA ARG A 73 -18.58 16.10 -22.20
C ARG A 73 -17.55 17.20 -21.92
N LEU A 74 -17.01 17.23 -20.70
CA LEU A 74 -16.02 18.22 -20.29
C LEU A 74 -14.60 17.83 -20.67
N GLN A 75 -14.30 16.53 -20.72
CA GLN A 75 -12.98 15.99 -21.03
C GLN A 75 -12.43 16.50 -22.37
N ASP A 76 -13.27 16.58 -23.41
CA ASP A 76 -12.89 17.13 -24.72
C ASP A 76 -12.36 18.57 -24.62
N ARG A 77 -12.85 19.34 -23.63
CA ARG A 77 -12.44 20.73 -23.40
C ARG A 77 -11.33 20.89 -22.37
N MET A 78 -10.95 19.82 -21.69
CA MET A 78 -9.84 19.76 -20.74
C MET A 78 -8.51 19.35 -21.41
N MET A 79 -8.57 18.66 -22.55
CA MET A 79 -7.42 18.00 -23.17
C MET A 79 -6.89 18.68 -24.46
N LEU A 80 -7.52 19.77 -24.92
CA LEU A 80 -7.16 20.44 -26.18
C LEU A 80 -6.14 21.57 -25.95
N ARG A 81 -4.88 21.18 -25.77
CA ARG A 81 -3.73 22.04 -26.09
C ARG A 81 -3.03 21.45 -27.32
N ASP A 82 -2.78 22.28 -28.33
CA ASP A 82 -1.96 21.85 -29.47
C ASP A 82 -0.49 21.62 -29.05
N ARG A 83 0.38 21.14 -29.97
CA ARG A 83 1.82 20.98 -29.70
C ARG A 83 2.52 22.28 -29.26
N ASN A 84 1.89 23.43 -29.44
CA ASN A 84 2.39 24.76 -29.10
C ASN A 84 1.67 25.34 -27.85
N ASN A 85 0.91 24.52 -27.12
CA ASN A 85 0.15 24.90 -25.92
C ASN A 85 -1.01 25.90 -26.16
N ILE A 86 -1.51 26.04 -27.38
CA ILE A 86 -2.58 26.97 -27.73
C ILE A 86 -3.94 26.28 -27.57
N PRO A 87 -4.92 26.91 -26.88
CA PRO A 87 -6.27 26.37 -26.77
C PRO A 87 -6.97 26.39 -28.14
N THR A 88 -7.40 25.23 -28.63
CA THR A 88 -8.12 25.13 -29.93
C THR A 88 -9.58 25.58 -29.83
N LEU A 89 -10.11 25.76 -28.60
CA LEU A 89 -11.51 26.11 -28.34
C LEU A 89 -11.62 27.44 -27.56
N PRO A 90 -12.70 28.22 -27.77
CA PRO A 90 -12.88 29.54 -27.14
C PRO A 90 -13.11 29.51 -25.61
N LYS A 91 -13.33 28.32 -25.02
CA LYS A 91 -13.47 28.13 -23.57
C LYS A 91 -12.76 26.84 -23.14
N LEU A 92 -11.51 26.99 -22.69
CA LEU A 92 -10.73 25.92 -22.07
C LEU A 92 -11.24 25.66 -20.64
N PHE A 93 -11.39 24.40 -20.26
CA PHE A 93 -11.64 24.01 -18.87
C PHE A 93 -10.34 23.55 -18.24
N VAL A 94 -9.90 24.22 -17.18
CA VAL A 94 -8.74 23.78 -16.41
C VAL A 94 -9.22 22.78 -15.37
N LEU A 95 -8.73 21.54 -15.45
CA LEU A 95 -9.00 20.54 -14.44
C LEU A 95 -8.14 20.83 -13.20
N LEU A 96 -8.81 20.96 -12.06
CA LEU A 96 -8.18 21.01 -10.75
C LEU A 96 -8.64 19.80 -9.94
N THR A 97 -7.71 18.99 -9.49
CA THR A 97 -7.94 17.83 -8.64
C THR A 97 -7.32 18.06 -7.27
N HIS A 98 -7.94 17.48 -6.25
CA HIS A 98 -7.47 17.50 -4.87
C HIS A 98 -7.52 16.08 -4.36
N ASP A 99 -6.48 15.67 -3.65
CA ASP A 99 -6.46 14.37 -2.99
C ASP A 99 -5.72 14.45 -1.66
N GLU A 100 -6.15 13.62 -0.71
CA GLU A 100 -5.60 13.54 0.63
C GLU A 100 -4.86 12.21 0.80
N SER A 101 -3.58 12.28 1.15
CA SER A 101 -2.75 11.11 1.43
C SER A 101 -2.27 11.12 2.87
N THR A 102 -2.49 10.01 3.57
CA THR A 102 -2.00 9.82 4.94
C THR A 102 -0.73 8.99 4.92
N TYR A 103 0.35 9.52 5.49
CA TYR A 103 1.65 8.87 5.63
C TYR A 103 1.90 8.53 7.09
N TYR A 104 2.22 7.27 7.39
CA TYR A 104 2.54 6.84 8.75
C TYR A 104 4.05 6.89 9.01
N ALA A 105 4.44 7.42 10.16
CA ALA A 105 5.79 7.26 10.67
C ALA A 105 5.93 5.79 11.09
N PHE A 106 7.03 5.15 10.68
CA PHE A 106 7.29 3.69 10.75
C PHE A 106 6.77 2.91 9.53
N VAL A 107 7.65 2.76 8.52
CA VAL A 107 7.48 1.78 7.45
C VAL A 107 7.53 0.39 8.09
N HIS A 108 6.40 -0.30 8.11
CA HIS A 108 6.33 -1.67 8.59
C HIS A 108 7.24 -2.56 7.75
N GLN A 109 7.96 -3.50 8.35
CA GLN A 109 8.63 -4.54 7.58
C GLN A 109 7.57 -5.38 6.88
N GLU A 110 7.32 -5.06 5.60
CA GLU A 110 6.28 -5.73 4.81
C GLU A 110 6.59 -7.19 4.54
N THR A 111 7.85 -7.63 4.72
CA THR A 111 8.27 -9.02 4.50
C THR A 111 8.57 -9.74 5.79
N ARG A 112 7.99 -10.93 5.97
CA ARG A 112 8.25 -11.81 7.10
C ARG A 112 8.15 -13.28 6.69
N TRP A 113 8.55 -14.18 7.59
CA TRP A 113 8.23 -15.60 7.45
C TRP A 113 6.74 -15.82 7.77
N ILE A 114 6.04 -16.45 6.84
CA ILE A 114 4.59 -16.69 6.87
C ILE A 114 4.36 -18.19 6.73
N HIS A 115 3.58 -18.77 7.64
CA HIS A 115 3.22 -20.19 7.54
C HIS A 115 2.13 -20.38 6.48
N LYS A 116 2.14 -21.50 5.76
CA LYS A 116 1.13 -21.81 4.72
C LYS A 116 -0.32 -21.77 5.22
N SER A 117 -0.55 -22.08 6.50
CA SER A 117 -1.89 -22.05 7.11
C SER A 117 -2.27 -20.68 7.68
N GLU A 118 -1.39 -19.68 7.63
CA GLU A 118 -1.66 -18.36 8.17
C GLU A 118 -2.69 -17.65 7.28
N LYS A 119 -3.83 -17.27 7.88
CA LYS A 119 -4.89 -16.56 7.15
C LYS A 119 -4.50 -15.09 6.94
N PRO A 120 -4.95 -14.47 5.84
CA PRO A 120 -4.84 -13.03 5.66
C PRO A 120 -5.52 -12.32 6.83
N THR A 121 -4.74 -11.64 7.67
CA THR A 121 -5.29 -10.80 8.74
C THR A 121 -5.51 -9.41 8.17
N LEU A 122 -6.65 -8.80 8.49
CA LEU A 122 -6.88 -7.39 8.21
C LEU A 122 -5.81 -6.57 8.91
N ALA A 123 -5.13 -5.72 8.16
CA ALA A 123 -4.19 -4.78 8.75
C ALA A 123 -4.97 -3.87 9.72
N LYS A 124 -4.43 -3.66 10.92
CA LYS A 124 -5.00 -2.66 11.84
C LYS A 124 -5.01 -1.31 11.14
N LYS A 125 -6.14 -0.61 11.20
CA LYS A 125 -6.36 0.66 10.51
C LYS A 125 -5.44 1.79 11.02
N GLU A 126 -4.95 1.67 12.24
CA GLU A 126 -4.07 2.68 12.87
C GLU A 126 -2.65 2.15 12.95
N GLU A 127 -1.73 2.83 12.25
CA GLU A 127 -0.33 2.43 12.06
C GLU A 127 0.64 3.36 12.81
N GLY A 128 0.18 3.99 13.89
CA GLY A 128 0.94 4.94 14.71
C GLY A 128 0.76 6.39 14.27
N SER A 129 1.72 7.25 14.61
CA SER A 129 1.68 8.68 14.27
C SER A 129 1.67 8.87 12.75
N SER A 130 0.68 9.57 12.22
CA SER A 130 0.56 9.88 10.80
C SER A 130 0.66 11.37 10.53
N ILE A 131 1.15 11.72 9.34
CA ILE A 131 0.93 13.04 8.74
C ILE A 131 -0.12 12.89 7.64
N MET A 132 -1.07 13.80 7.60
CA MET A 132 -2.00 13.93 6.48
C MET A 132 -1.48 15.05 5.59
N VAL A 133 -1.22 14.73 4.33
CA VAL A 133 -0.79 15.69 3.32
C VAL A 133 -1.92 15.80 2.32
N SER A 134 -2.35 17.03 2.08
CA SER A 134 -3.34 17.35 1.06
C SER A 134 -2.78 18.40 0.14
N ASP A 135 -3.05 18.27 -1.16
CA ASP A 135 -2.61 19.26 -2.13
C ASP A 135 -3.53 19.26 -3.35
N PHE A 136 -3.48 20.37 -4.09
CA PHE A 136 -4.20 20.56 -5.33
C PHE A 136 -3.25 20.40 -6.51
N CYS A 137 -3.64 19.62 -7.50
CA CYS A 137 -2.86 19.42 -8.72
C CYS A 137 -3.72 19.60 -9.97
N SER A 138 -3.06 20.06 -11.02
CA SER A 138 -3.64 20.17 -12.36
C SER A 138 -2.67 19.56 -13.36
N PRO A 139 -3.14 18.78 -14.34
CA PRO A 139 -2.27 18.27 -15.42
C PRO A 139 -1.55 19.39 -16.18
N ASP A 140 -2.19 20.55 -16.28
CA ASP A 140 -1.71 21.69 -17.07
C ASP A 140 -0.77 22.63 -16.31
N LEU A 141 -0.93 22.71 -14.99
CA LEU A 141 -0.26 23.70 -14.13
C LEU A 141 0.65 23.05 -13.08
N GLY A 142 0.61 21.72 -12.95
CA GLY A 142 1.29 20.99 -11.88
C GLY A 142 0.65 21.22 -10.52
N TRP A 143 1.47 21.16 -9.48
CA TRP A 143 1.07 21.42 -8.10
C TRP A 143 0.80 22.90 -7.89
N LEU A 144 -0.39 23.24 -7.37
CA LEU A 144 -0.74 24.61 -7.08
C LEU A 144 -0.08 25.05 -5.76
N ARG A 145 0.43 26.28 -5.73
CA ARG A 145 1.01 26.87 -4.53
C ARG A 145 0.42 28.25 -4.29
N SER A 146 0.17 28.58 -3.03
CA SER A 146 -0.12 29.95 -2.64
C SER A 146 1.13 30.82 -2.89
N LYS A 147 0.94 32.12 -3.12
CA LYS A 147 2.06 33.07 -3.20
C LYS A 147 2.84 33.16 -1.88
N ASP A 148 2.20 32.80 -0.78
CA ASP A 148 2.73 32.96 0.57
C ASP A 148 3.40 31.70 1.14
N GLY A 149 3.41 30.59 0.38
CA GLY A 149 3.89 29.29 0.84
C GLY A 149 2.79 28.48 1.51
#